data_AF-A0A9X1A6T5-F1
#
_entry.id   AF-A0A9X1A6T5-F1
#
_cell.length_a   1.000
_cell.length_b   1.000
_cell.length_c   1.000
_cell.angle_alpha   90.00
_cell.angle_beta   90.00
_cell.angle_gamma   90.00
#
_symmetry.space_group_name_H-M   'P 1'
#
loop_
_entity.id
_entity.type
_entity.pdbx_description
1 polymer ?
#
loop_
_entity_poly.entity_id
_entity_poly.type
_entity_poly.pdbx_seq_one_letter_code
_entity_poly.pdbx_strand_id
1 'polypeptide(L)' 'MRSLDPHEEAELVAFAKAEGRLWKAYLNLFWYRGLPVPGFPLLYGLRNTHGPYWLDAYRLPKNPDAVAQASVEGRPA' A
#
# COMPACT_ATOMS: atom_id res chain seq x y z
N MET A 1 4.74 -5.35 -14.54
CA MET A 1 4.32 -4.94 -13.18
C MET A 1 3.10 -5.77 -12.82
N ARG A 2 3.10 -6.41 -11.64
CA ARG A 2 1.87 -6.99 -11.09
C ARG A 2 0.93 -5.83 -10.73
N SER A 3 -0.38 -5.99 -10.89
CA SER A 3 -1.37 -5.06 -10.32
C SER A 3 -1.42 -5.24 -8.81
N LEU A 4 -1.63 -4.18 -8.04
CA LEU A 4 -1.83 -4.34 -6.59
C LEU A 4 -3.08 -5.19 -6.36
N ASP A 5 -2.97 -6.12 -5.43
CA ASP A 5 -4.13 -6.84 -4.92
C ASP A 5 -5.04 -5.83 -4.18
N PRO A 6 -6.38 -5.96 -4.23
CA PRO A 6 -7.28 -5.06 -3.52
C PRO A 6 -6.92 -4.89 -2.03
N HIS A 7 -6.47 -5.96 -1.39
CA HIS A 7 -6.04 -5.94 0.02
C HIS A 7 -4.75 -5.13 0.24
N GLU A 8 -3.77 -5.28 -0.65
CA GLU A 8 -2.53 -4.51 -0.64
C GLU A 8 -2.83 -3.02 -0.87
N GLU A 9 -3.75 -2.74 -1.79
CA GLU A 9 -4.18 -1.38 -2.11
C GLU A 9 -4.92 -0.73 -0.94
N ALA A 10 -5.79 -1.46 -0.24
CA ALA A 10 -6.47 -0.98 0.95
C ALA A 10 -5.51 -0.69 2.11
N GLU A 11 -4.51 -1.54 2.36
CA GLU A 11 -3.47 -1.25 3.35
C GLU A 11 -2.66 -0.01 2.98
N LEU A 12 -2.31 0.15 1.70
CA LEU A 12 -1.56 1.30 1.21
C LEU A 12 -2.35 2.60 1.37
N VAL A 13 -3.64 2.55 1.07
CA VAL A 13 -4.59 3.66 1.27
C VAL A 13 -4.72 4.00 2.76
N ALA A 14 -4.89 3.00 3.62
CA ALA A 14 -5.03 3.20 5.06
C ALA A 14 -3.74 3.78 5.67
N PHE A 15 -2.58 3.27 5.26
CA PHE A 15 -1.28 3.83 5.64
C PHE A 15 -1.12 5.27 5.16
N ALA A 16 -1.49 5.56 3.91
CA ALA A 16 -1.44 6.91 3.37
C ALA A 16 -2.37 7.89 4.10
N LYS A 17 -3.53 7.42 4.56
CA LYS A 17 -4.49 8.20 5.35
C LYS A 17 -3.94 8.48 6.76
N ALA A 18 -3.26 7.51 7.38
CA ALA A 18 -2.66 7.65 8.71
C ALA A 18 -1.47 8.61 8.71
N GLU A 19 -0.58 8.49 7.73
CA GLU A 19 0.68 9.25 7.68
C GLU A 19 0.54 10.61 6.96
N GLY A 20 -0.51 10.79 6.15
CA GLY A 20 -0.80 12.03 5.45
C GLY A 20 0.14 12.29 4.27
N ARG A 21 0.50 13.56 4.00
CA ARG A 21 1.19 13.97 2.75
C ARG A 21 2.57 13.32 2.54
N LEU A 22 3.23 12.89 3.61
CA LEU A 22 4.57 12.32 3.58
C LEU A 22 4.58 10.79 3.56
N TRP A 23 3.41 10.14 3.42
CA TRP A 23 3.29 8.69 3.47
C TRP A 23 4.29 7.96 2.55
N LYS A 24 4.53 8.45 1.34
CA LYS A 24 5.52 7.86 0.43
C LYS A 24 6.94 7.89 1.01
N ALA A 25 7.33 9.00 1.63
CA ALA A 25 8.67 9.15 2.21
C ALA A 25 8.86 8.21 3.41
N TYR A 26 7.85 8.09 4.27
CA TYR A 26 7.88 7.17 5.41
C TYR A 26 7.88 5.71 4.96
N LEU A 27 7.03 5.34 4.00
CA LEU A 27 7.02 3.99 3.45
C LEU A 27 8.38 3.62 2.85
N ASN A 28 8.97 4.55 2.10
CA ASN A 28 10.30 4.36 1.53
C ASN A 28 11.38 4.24 2.62
N LEU A 29 11.28 5.01 3.71
CA LEU A 29 12.18 4.88 4.87
C LEU A 29 12.09 3.48 5.50
N PHE A 30 10.89 2.94 5.70
CA PHE A 30 10.70 1.57 6.21
C PHE A 30 11.33 0.54 5.27
N TRP A 31 11.09 0.67 3.97
CA TRP A 31 11.68 -0.19 2.95
C TRP A 31 13.21 -0.13 2.93
N TYR A 32 13.80 1.07 2.96
CA TYR A 32 15.27 1.22 3.00
C TYR A 32 15.88 0.60 4.25
N ARG A 33 15.20 0.70 5.40
CA ARG A 33 15.65 0.11 6.66
C ARG A 33 15.38 -1.40 6.74
N GLY A 34 14.69 -1.99 5.75
CA GLY A 34 14.29 -3.39 5.78
C GLY A 34 13.33 -3.72 6.93
N LEU A 35 12.57 -2.72 7.37
CA LEU A 35 11.66 -2.86 8.51
C LEU A 35 10.23 -3.12 8.03
N PRO A 36 9.48 -3.99 8.72
CA PRO A 36 8.04 -4.11 8.51
C PRO A 36 7.35 -2.81 8.93
N VAL A 37 6.27 -2.46 8.24
CA VAL A 37 5.43 -1.31 8.61
C VAL A 37 4.46 -1.75 9.71
N PRO A 38 4.47 -1.14 10.90
CA PRO A 38 3.60 -1.54 12.01
C PRO A 38 2.12 -1.45 11.61
N GLY A 39 1.38 -2.55 11.73
CA GLY A 39 -0.04 -2.61 11.37
C GLY A 39 -0.33 -2.75 9.87
N PHE A 40 0.69 -2.82 9.02
CA PHE A 40 0.55 -2.93 7.56
C PHE A 40 1.55 -3.96 6.97
N PRO A 41 1.36 -5.26 7.27
CA PRO A 41 2.29 -6.31 6.87
C PRO A 41 2.43 -6.50 5.36
N LEU A 42 1.39 -6.19 4.56
CA LEU A 42 1.43 -6.39 3.11
C LEU A 42 2.32 -5.36 2.42
N LEU A 43 2.47 -4.17 3.02
CA LEU A 43 3.31 -3.10 2.48
C LEU A 43 4.79 -3.45 2.40
N TYR A 44 5.27 -4.36 3.25
CA TYR A 44 6.65 -4.82 3.17
C TYR A 44 6.91 -5.62 1.89
N GLY A 45 5.95 -6.46 1.48
CA GLY A 45 6.05 -7.28 0.27
C GLY A 45 6.04 -6.46 -1.02
N LEU A 46 5.29 -5.35 -1.04
CA LEU A 46 5.11 -4.49 -2.22
C LEU A 46 6.42 -3.96 -2.81
N ARG A 47 7.44 -3.73 -1.97
CA ARG A 47 8.76 -3.31 -2.44
C ARG A 47 9.36 -4.35 -3.41
N ASN A 48 9.27 -5.64 -3.06
CA ASN A 48 9.91 -6.71 -3.81
C ASN A 48 9.13 -7.07 -5.08
N THR A 49 7.81 -6.85 -5.10
CA THR A 49 6.93 -7.24 -6.21
C THR A 49 6.79 -6.16 -7.28
N HIS A 50 6.86 -4.87 -6.92
CA HIS A 50 6.65 -3.75 -7.85
C HIS A 50 7.93 -2.97 -8.19
N GLY A 51 9.04 -3.21 -7.48
CA GLY A 51 10.35 -2.64 -7.76
C GLY A 51 10.66 -1.37 -6.96
N PRO A 52 11.71 -0.61 -7.32
CA PRO A 52 12.12 0.58 -6.56
C PRO A 52 11.38 1.87 -6.94
N TYR A 53 10.91 1.99 -8.19
CA TYR A 53 10.35 3.25 -8.73
C TYR A 53 8.82 3.30 -8.80
N TRP A 54 8.14 2.19 -8.49
CA TRP A 54 6.68 2.14 -8.64
C TRP A 54 5.96 3.12 -7.70
N LEU A 55 6.49 3.34 -6.50
CA LEU A 55 5.88 4.20 -5.49
C LEU A 55 5.84 5.67 -5.95
N ASP A 56 6.85 6.12 -6.70
CA ASP A 56 6.89 7.45 -7.31
C ASP A 56 5.75 7.62 -8.34
N ALA A 57 5.59 6.64 -9.22
CA ALA A 57 4.53 6.63 -10.24
C ALA A 57 3.13 6.36 -9.66
N TYR A 58 3.04 5.69 -8.51
CA TYR A 58 1.79 5.29 -7.89
C TYR A 58 0.99 6.50 -7.40
N ARG A 59 -0.29 6.51 -7.74
CA ARG A 59 -1.25 7.54 -7.28
C ARG A 59 -2.31 6.83 -6.47
N LEU A 60 -2.64 7.44 -5.32
CA LEU A 60 -3.76 6.95 -4.53
C LEU A 60 -5.04 7.00 -5.38
N PRO A 61 -5.89 5.97 -5.28
CA PRO A 61 -7.18 5.95 -5.93
C PRO A 61 -7.99 7.16 -5.48
N LYS A 62 -8.71 7.80 -6.41
CA LYS A 62 -9.53 8.99 -6.13
C LYS A 62 -10.59 8.75 -5.07
N ASN A 63 -11.04 7.50 -4.93
CA ASN A 63 -11.99 7.09 -3.92
C ASN A 63 -11.37 6.00 -3.02
N PRO A 64 -10.63 6.38 -1.98
CA PRO A 64 -9.98 5.43 -1.08
C PRO A 64 -10.98 4.52 -0.34
N ASP A 65 -12.19 5.02 -0.06
CA ASP A 65 -13.23 4.25 0.63
C ASP A 65 -13.79 3.11 -0.24
N ALA A 66 -13.84 3.29 -1.57
CA ALA A 66 -14.25 2.23 -2.49
C ALA A 66 -13.26 1.05 -2.53
N VAL A 67 -11.96 1.32 -2.35
CA VAL A 67 -10.92 0.29 -2.34
C VAL A 67 -10.95 -0.52 -1.04
N ALA A 68 -11.21 0.15 0.07
CA ALA A 68 -11.44 -0.53 1.35
C ALA A 68 -12.67 -1.46 1.28
N GLN A 69 -13.74 -1.04 0.59
CA GLN A 69 -14.93 -1.88 0.36
C GLN A 69 -14.65 -3.06 -0.59
N ALA A 70 -13.90 -2.85 -1.66
CA ALA A 70 -13.53 -3.91 -2.61
C ALA A 70 -12.68 -5.03 -1.97
N SER A 71 -11.90 -4.72 -0.93
CA SER A 71 -11.18 -5.73 -0.14
C SER A 71 -12.09 -6.65 0.67
N VAL A 72 -13.27 -6.18 1.10
CA VAL A 72 -14.18 -6.99 1.92
C VAL A 72 -14.92 -8.03 1.07
N GLU A 73 -15.19 -7.71 -0.19
CA GLU A 73 -16.00 -8.53 -1.09
C GLU A 73 -15.23 -9.70 -1.76
N GLY A 74 -13.90 -9.71 -1.66
CA GLY A 74 -13.01 -10.63 -2.41
C GLY A 74 -12.77 -12.02 -1.78
N ARG A 75 -13.40 -12.36 -0.65
CA ARG A 75 -13.19 -13.66 0.02
C ARG A 75 -14.28 -14.67 -0.39
N PRO A 76 -14.03 -15.67 -1.25
CA PRO A 76 -14.94 -16.81 -1.33
C PRO A 76 -14.91 -17.55 0.00
N ALA A 77 -16.12 -17.92 0.46
CA ALA A 77 -16.38 -18.66 1.70
C ALA A 77 -15.71 -20.04 1.75
#